data_AF-A0A4Y2ID73-F1
#
_entry.id   AF-A0A4Y2ID73-F1
#
_cell.length_a   1.000
_cell.length_b   1.000
_cell.length_c   1.000
_cell.angle_alpha   90.00
_cell.angle_beta   90.00
_cell.angle_gamma   90.00
#
_symmetry.space_group_name_H-M   'P 1'
#
loop_
_entity.id
_entity.type
_entity.pdbx_description
1 polymer ?
#
loop_
_entity_poly.entity_id
_entity_poly.type
_entity_poly.pdbx_seq_one_letter_code
_entity_poly.pdbx_strand_id
1 'polypeptide(L)'
;MKRKLSLIQRPFLLHISGAYGTTPTAALQTILGIPPLHMQLQFEARFTSIYRLRIPLLPIITVTQPQDLEIKATGWSTHPSEHLKLNQISFEDGEAYISLKDIINIFTDGSKTEHGVGAAFYVLTNDIWAYQWSAKFNDNYTVFQTLLIALHEAVIYASHLPNHNTSKIHVNNRESTGNSSFK
;
A
#
# COMPACT_ATOMS: atom_id res chain seq x y z
N MET A 1 22.22 -1.16 -29.99
CA MET A 1 21.20 -1.12 -28.92
C MET A 1 20.08 -0.09 -29.13
N LYS A 2 20.36 1.13 -29.61
CA LYS A 2 19.36 2.21 -29.80
C LYS A 2 18.07 1.78 -30.52
N ARG A 3 18.18 1.05 -31.63
CA ARG A 3 17.02 0.56 -32.41
C ARG A 3 16.11 -0.38 -31.61
N LYS A 4 16.69 -1.33 -30.87
CA LYS A 4 15.93 -2.28 -30.03
C LYS A 4 15.16 -1.56 -28.92
N LEU A 5 15.81 -0.63 -28.25
CA LEU A 5 15.17 0.17 -27.18
C LEU A 5 14.08 1.10 -27.72
N SER A 6 14.25 1.66 -28.92
CA SER A 6 13.20 2.44 -29.59
C SER A 6 11.97 1.57 -29.91
N LEU A 7 12.19 0.33 -30.37
CA LEU A 7 11.10 -0.62 -30.62
C LEU A 7 10.34 -0.98 -29.34
N ILE A 8 11.04 -1.15 -28.21
CA ILE A 8 10.42 -1.44 -26.91
C ILE A 8 9.64 -0.22 -26.39
N GLN A 9 10.20 0.99 -26.51
CA GLN A 9 9.58 2.20 -25.98
C GLN A 9 8.33 2.62 -26.78
N ARG A 10 8.32 2.37 -28.09
CA ARG A 10 7.30 2.90 -29.01
C ARG A 10 5.86 2.50 -28.69
N PRO A 11 5.53 1.22 -28.38
CA PRO A 11 4.18 0.85 -27.98
C PRO A 11 3.67 1.68 -26.81
N PHE A 12 4.47 1.89 -25.75
CA PHE A 12 4.07 2.68 -24.60
C PHE A 12 3.75 4.13 -24.98
N LEU A 13 4.60 4.74 -25.81
CA LEU A 13 4.37 6.11 -26.28
C LEU A 13 3.08 6.26 -27.08
N LEU A 14 2.73 5.26 -27.90
CA LEU A 14 1.46 5.26 -28.64
C LEU A 14 0.25 5.08 -27.72
N HIS A 15 0.32 4.18 -26.74
CA HIS A 15 -0.78 3.98 -25.79
C HIS A 15 -1.05 5.23 -24.94
N ILE A 16 0.01 5.94 -24.52
CA ILE A 16 -0.12 7.17 -23.74
C ILE A 16 -0.70 8.31 -24.59
N SER A 17 -0.21 8.47 -25.82
CA SER A 17 -0.62 9.60 -26.68
C SER A 17 -1.92 9.39 -27.45
N GLY A 18 -2.36 8.14 -27.65
CA GLY A 18 -3.46 7.80 -28.55
C GLY A 18 -3.18 8.10 -30.02
N ALA A 19 -1.92 8.38 -30.39
CA ALA A 19 -1.54 8.74 -31.75
C ALA A 19 -1.59 7.55 -32.72
N TYR A 20 -1.67 7.83 -34.02
CA TYR A 20 -1.65 6.79 -35.04
C TYR A 20 -0.36 5.98 -35.02
N GLY A 21 -0.47 4.71 -35.42
CA GLY A 21 0.67 3.81 -35.56
C GLY A 21 1.74 4.27 -36.55
N THR A 22 1.46 5.27 -37.38
CA THR A 22 2.40 5.90 -38.33
C THR A 22 3.13 7.12 -37.75
N THR A 23 2.74 7.60 -36.58
CA THR A 23 3.36 8.79 -35.97
C THR A 23 4.84 8.51 -35.62
N PRO A 24 5.77 9.42 -35.98
CA PRO A 24 7.19 9.26 -35.67
C PRO A 24 7.45 9.19 -34.17
N THR A 25 8.27 8.23 -33.73
CA THR A 25 8.60 8.04 -32.29
C THR A 25 9.24 9.29 -31.67
N ALA A 26 10.05 10.03 -32.42
CA ALA A 26 10.65 11.28 -31.95
C ALA A 26 9.59 12.35 -31.64
N ALA A 27 8.53 12.46 -32.45
CA ALA A 27 7.44 13.38 -32.19
C ALA A 27 6.67 12.98 -30.91
N LEU A 28 6.42 11.68 -30.71
CA LEU A 28 5.79 11.18 -29.49
C LEU A 28 6.62 11.49 -28.24
N GLN A 29 7.95 11.30 -28.31
CA GLN A 29 8.88 11.62 -27.23
C GLN A 29 8.82 13.11 -26.87
N THR A 30 8.85 13.99 -27.87
CA THR A 30 8.77 15.44 -27.67
C THR A 30 7.44 15.87 -27.06
N ILE A 31 6.32 15.39 -27.61
CA ILE A 31 4.97 15.76 -27.14
C ILE A 31 4.72 15.29 -25.71
N LEU A 32 5.17 14.07 -25.36
CA LEU A 32 4.98 13.51 -24.04
C LEU A 32 6.04 13.99 -23.01
N GLY A 33 7.08 14.71 -23.46
CA GLY A 33 8.21 15.06 -22.60
C GLY A 33 9.02 13.84 -22.12
N ILE A 34 8.97 12.72 -22.86
CA ILE A 34 9.63 11.47 -22.50
C ILE A 34 10.89 11.32 -23.35
N PRO A 35 12.10 11.33 -22.78
CA PRO A 35 13.33 11.20 -23.55
C PRO A 35 13.49 9.80 -24.17
N PRO A 36 14.37 9.64 -25.19
CA PRO A 36 14.68 8.33 -25.74
C PRO A 36 15.25 7.38 -24.69
N LEU A 37 14.71 6.17 -24.60
CA LEU A 37 15.07 5.19 -23.56
C LEU A 37 16.58 4.88 -23.51
N HIS A 38 17.23 4.85 -24.67
CA HIS A 38 18.68 4.63 -24.73
C HIS A 38 19.51 5.77 -24.13
N MET A 39 19.02 7.01 -24.18
CA MET A 39 19.67 8.15 -23.55
C MET A 39 19.46 8.12 -22.04
N GLN A 40 18.25 7.79 -21.60
CA GLN A 40 17.92 7.68 -20.17
C GLN A 40 18.72 6.56 -19.49
N LEU A 41 18.86 5.39 -20.12
CA LEU A 41 19.72 4.32 -19.61
C LEU A 41 21.19 4.71 -19.57
N GLN A 42 21.68 5.45 -20.57
CA GLN A 42 23.06 5.96 -20.56
C GLN A 42 23.27 6.97 -19.43
N PHE A 43 22.31 7.87 -19.22
CA PHE A 43 22.34 8.81 -18.10
C PHE A 43 22.36 8.07 -16.76
N GLU A 44 21.46 7.11 -16.56
CA GLU A 44 21.35 6.35 -15.31
C GLU A 44 22.60 5.51 -15.04
N ALA A 45 23.14 4.86 -16.08
CA ALA A 45 24.39 4.11 -15.95
C ALA A 45 25.56 5.01 -15.52
N ARG A 46 25.64 6.22 -16.09
CA ARG A 46 26.67 7.20 -15.74
C ARG A 46 26.47 7.77 -14.34
N PHE A 47 25.23 8.05 -13.98
CA PHE A 47 24.88 8.51 -12.64
C PHE A 47 25.25 7.45 -11.60
N THR A 48 24.86 6.19 -11.82
CA THR A 48 25.20 5.06 -10.94
C THR A 48 26.72 4.85 -10.85
N SER A 49 27.45 4.86 -11.96
CA SER A 49 28.90 4.66 -11.94
C SER A 49 29.61 5.73 -11.10
N ILE A 50 29.19 6.98 -11.23
CA ILE A 50 29.78 8.12 -10.53
C ILE A 50 29.37 8.13 -9.06
N TYR A 51 28.07 8.21 -8.77
CA TYR A 51 27.57 8.49 -7.42
C TYR A 51 27.54 7.26 -6.53
N ARG A 52 27.29 6.06 -7.09
CA ARG A 52 27.18 4.82 -6.32
C ARG A 52 28.49 4.03 -6.32
N LEU A 53 29.10 3.84 -7.50
CA LEU A 53 30.28 2.99 -7.63
C LEU A 53 31.60 3.77 -7.49
N ARG A 54 31.57 5.11 -7.48
CA ARG A 54 32.77 5.97 -7.43
C ARG A 54 33.78 5.67 -8.55
N ILE A 55 33.28 5.23 -9.70
CA ILE A 55 34.09 4.97 -10.88
C ILE A 55 34.18 6.28 -11.68
N PRO A 56 35.38 6.83 -11.91
CA PRO A 56 35.54 8.00 -12.75
C PRO A 56 35.11 7.64 -14.18
N LEU A 57 34.24 8.47 -14.75
CA LEU A 57 33.94 8.41 -16.17
C LEU A 57 34.93 9.29 -16.91
N LEU A 58 35.51 8.78 -18.00
CA LEU A 58 36.18 9.63 -18.99
C LEU A 58 35.11 10.31 -19.86
N PRO A 59 35.08 11.65 -19.96
CA PRO A 59 34.34 12.34 -21.01
C PRO A 59 35.28 12.87 -22.07
N ILE A 60 34.68 13.14 -23.24
CA ILE A 60 35.31 13.77 -24.41
C ILE A 60 35.79 15.21 -24.11
N ILE A 61 35.44 15.82 -22.96
CA ILE A 61 35.72 17.24 -22.68
C ILE A 61 36.43 17.49 -21.33
N THR A 62 36.19 16.73 -20.25
CA THR A 62 36.97 16.83 -18.98
C THR A 62 36.67 15.67 -18.05
N VAL A 63 37.67 15.05 -17.43
CA VAL A 63 37.48 13.98 -16.44
C VAL A 63 36.79 14.53 -15.19
N THR A 64 35.53 14.16 -14.96
CA THR A 64 34.83 14.41 -13.69
C THR A 64 35.30 13.39 -12.66
N GLN A 65 36.05 13.82 -11.65
CA GLN A 65 36.48 12.93 -10.58
C GLN A 65 35.35 12.75 -9.56
N PRO A 66 35.21 11.56 -8.93
CA PRO A 66 34.22 11.32 -7.89
C PRO A 66 34.32 12.26 -6.67
N GLN A 67 35.46 12.94 -6.52
CA GLN A 67 35.80 13.90 -5.47
C GLN A 67 35.22 15.29 -5.74
N ASP A 68 34.95 15.61 -7.01
CA ASP A 68 34.45 16.92 -7.45
C ASP A 68 32.92 17.06 -7.27
N LEU A 69 32.25 16.02 -6.79
CA LEU A 69 30.79 15.92 -6.77
C LEU A 69 30.26 15.93 -5.35
N GLU A 70 29.33 16.86 -5.10
CA GLU A 70 28.61 16.95 -3.84
C GLU A 70 27.82 15.67 -3.61
N ILE A 71 28.08 15.03 -2.48
CA ILE A 71 27.37 13.82 -2.09
C ILE A 71 26.00 14.25 -1.60
N LYS A 72 24.97 14.07 -2.44
CA LYS A 72 23.59 14.14 -1.94
C LYS A 72 23.45 13.08 -0.85
N ALA A 73 23.10 13.50 0.37
CA ALA A 73 22.80 12.57 1.45
C ALA A 73 21.80 11.53 0.92
N THR A 74 22.23 10.27 0.86
CA THR A 74 21.35 9.16 0.53
C THR A 74 20.29 9.11 1.61
N GLY A 75 19.11 9.63 1.29
CA GLY A 75 17.94 9.59 2.17
C GLY A 75 17.68 8.14 2.57
N TRP A 76 17.49 7.94 3.88
CA TRP A 76 17.21 6.70 4.58
C TRP A 76 18.10 5.49 4.20
N SER A 77 19.14 5.25 4.99
CA SER A 77 19.90 3.99 4.98
C SER A 77 19.11 2.81 5.52
N THR A 78 17.96 3.06 6.14
CA THR A 78 17.06 2.02 6.64
C THR A 78 15.85 1.93 5.73
N HIS A 79 15.64 0.74 5.18
CA HIS A 79 14.46 0.46 4.38
C HIS A 79 13.22 0.65 5.28
N PRO A 80 12.08 1.21 4.81
CA PRO A 80 10.90 1.42 5.65
C PRO A 80 10.40 0.16 6.37
N SER A 81 10.71 -1.03 5.83
CA SER A 81 10.40 -2.33 6.45
C SER A 81 11.33 -2.72 7.62
N GLU A 82 12.41 -1.99 7.89
CA GLU A 82 13.26 -2.22 9.06
C GLU A 82 12.73 -1.48 10.31
N HIS A 83 11.70 -0.64 10.14
CA HIS A 83 11.00 0.05 11.23
C HIS A 83 9.75 -0.72 11.70
N LEU A 84 9.85 -2.04 11.88
CA LEU A 84 8.75 -2.82 12.44
C LEU A 84 8.61 -2.46 13.93
N LYS A 85 7.55 -1.73 14.25
CA LYS A 85 7.19 -1.36 15.63
C LYS A 85 6.94 -2.62 16.47
N LEU A 86 7.20 -2.53 17.77
CA LEU A 86 7.00 -3.58 18.78
C LEU A 86 5.58 -4.22 18.75
N ASN A 87 4.57 -3.49 18.27
CA ASN A 87 3.16 -3.92 18.29
C ASN A 87 2.67 -4.40 16.91
N GLN A 88 3.54 -5.03 16.11
CA GLN A 88 3.14 -5.53 14.80
C GLN A 88 2.22 -6.75 14.95
N ILE A 89 0.99 -6.61 14.47
CA ILE A 89 0.03 -7.71 14.36
C ILE A 89 0.35 -8.48 13.07
N SER A 90 0.62 -9.77 13.19
CA SER A 90 0.78 -10.67 12.04
C SER A 90 -0.58 -11.22 11.61
N PHE A 91 -0.82 -11.28 10.31
CA PHE A 91 -1.95 -12.00 9.74
C PHE A 91 -1.51 -13.43 9.41
N GLU A 92 -2.34 -14.41 9.73
CA GLU A 92 -2.17 -15.78 9.21
C GLU A 92 -3.23 -16.05 8.15
N ASP A 93 -2.81 -16.59 7.00
CA ASP A 93 -3.71 -17.02 5.94
C ASP A 93 -4.28 -18.40 6.26
N GLY A 94 -5.60 -18.47 6.44
CA GLY A 94 -6.34 -19.74 6.58
C GLY A 94 -6.62 -20.18 8.02
N GLU A 95 -7.31 -21.32 8.15
CA GLU A 95 -7.61 -21.92 9.45
C GLU A 95 -6.40 -22.69 9.96
N ALA A 96 -5.43 -21.99 10.54
CA ALA A 96 -4.43 -22.63 11.38
C ALA A 96 -5.15 -23.44 12.47
N TYR A 97 -4.73 -24.69 12.70
CA TYR A 97 -5.25 -25.52 13.80
C TYR A 97 -4.85 -24.86 15.12
N ILE A 98 -5.72 -23.99 15.62
CA ILE A 98 -5.51 -23.25 16.87
C ILE A 98 -5.59 -24.27 18.01
N SER A 99 -4.48 -24.43 18.72
CA SER A 99 -4.44 -25.16 19.99
C SER A 99 -5.56 -24.63 20.89
N LEU A 100 -6.34 -25.53 21.46
CA LEU A 100 -7.57 -25.37 22.25
C LEU A 100 -7.38 -24.49 23.50
N LYS A 101 -6.99 -23.23 23.32
CA LYS A 101 -6.98 -22.19 24.34
C LYS A 101 -7.67 -20.98 23.75
N ASP A 102 -8.94 -20.87 24.10
CA ASP A 102 -9.85 -19.75 23.85
C ASP A 102 -9.83 -19.16 22.44
N ILE A 103 -10.65 -19.74 21.54
CA ILE A 103 -10.92 -19.12 20.24
C ILE A 103 -11.72 -17.84 20.49
N ILE A 104 -11.10 -16.70 20.19
CA ILE A 104 -11.74 -15.38 20.28
C ILE A 104 -12.19 -14.96 18.89
N ASN A 105 -13.51 -14.93 18.68
CA ASN A 105 -14.13 -14.40 17.47
C ASN A 105 -14.61 -12.98 17.73
N ILE A 106 -14.16 -12.02 16.94
CA ILE A 106 -14.60 -10.63 17.00
C ILE A 106 -15.34 -10.32 15.71
N PHE A 107 -16.57 -9.83 15.81
CA PHE A 107 -17.37 -9.46 14.65
C PHE A 107 -17.56 -7.95 14.63
N THR A 108 -17.35 -7.35 13.48
CA THR A 108 -17.43 -5.90 13.29
C THR A 108 -18.55 -5.56 12.32
N ASP A 109 -19.27 -4.49 12.60
CA ASP A 109 -20.31 -3.99 11.72
C ASP A 109 -20.42 -2.46 11.74
N GLY A 110 -20.84 -1.92 10.60
CA GLY A 110 -21.15 -0.51 10.41
C GLY A 110 -22.56 -0.37 9.86
N SER A 111 -23.33 0.57 10.40
CA SER A 111 -24.74 0.77 10.02
C SER A 111 -25.01 2.22 9.68
N LYS A 112 -25.90 2.42 8.70
CA LYS A 112 -26.48 3.72 8.38
C LYS A 112 -27.96 3.54 8.09
N THR A 113 -28.78 4.25 8.83
CA THR A 113 -30.23 4.24 8.70
C THR A 113 -30.73 5.68 8.60
N GLU A 114 -32.02 5.87 8.33
CA GLU A 114 -32.68 7.18 8.39
C GLU A 114 -32.66 7.78 9.82
N HIS A 115 -32.42 6.98 10.86
CA HIS A 115 -32.42 7.41 12.26
C HIS A 115 -31.02 7.64 12.84
N GLY A 116 -29.98 7.38 12.04
CA GLY A 116 -28.60 7.62 12.44
C GLY A 116 -27.61 6.63 11.85
N VAL A 117 -26.35 6.94 12.12
CA VAL A 117 -25.17 6.18 11.73
C VAL A 117 -24.51 5.59 12.97
N GLY A 118 -24.05 4.34 12.91
CA GLY A 118 -23.48 3.65 14.06
C GLY A 118 -22.43 2.62 13.68
N ALA A 119 -21.52 2.34 14.61
CA ALA A 119 -20.54 1.27 14.50
C ALA A 119 -20.65 0.37 15.73
N ALA A 120 -20.40 -0.92 15.56
CA ALA A 120 -20.35 -1.85 16.67
C ALA A 120 -19.37 -3.00 16.40
N PHE A 121 -18.85 -3.57 17.48
CA PHE A 121 -18.25 -4.90 17.42
C PHE A 121 -18.68 -5.72 18.64
N TYR A 122 -18.70 -7.03 18.50
CA TYR A 122 -18.91 -7.94 19.62
C TYR A 122 -17.90 -9.10 19.59
N VAL A 123 -17.68 -9.69 20.75
CA VAL A 123 -16.66 -10.69 21.01
C VAL A 123 -17.32 -11.95 21.53
N LEU A 124 -17.01 -13.08 20.90
CA LEU A 124 -17.33 -14.41 21.39
C LEU A 124 -16.04 -15.13 21.79
N THR A 125 -16.00 -15.65 23.00
CA THR A 125 -14.93 -16.53 23.47
C THR A 125 -15.50 -17.94 23.54
N ASN A 126 -14.98 -18.86 22.73
CA ASN A 126 -15.52 -20.22 22.59
C ASN A 126 -17.03 -20.21 22.32
N ASP A 127 -17.46 -19.34 21.40
CA ASP A 127 -18.87 -19.11 21.02
C ASP A 127 -19.79 -18.59 22.13
N ILE A 128 -19.23 -18.24 23.29
CA ILE A 128 -19.96 -17.60 24.39
C ILE A 128 -19.75 -16.09 24.30
N TRP A 129 -20.85 -15.34 24.41
CA TRP A 129 -20.84 -13.89 24.37
C TRP A 129 -20.00 -13.29 25.52
N ALA A 130 -18.98 -12.52 25.19
CA ALA A 130 -17.99 -12.02 26.15
C ALA A 130 -18.02 -10.50 26.30
N TYR A 131 -18.15 -9.76 25.20
CA TYR A 131 -18.08 -8.31 25.20
C TYR A 131 -18.75 -7.69 23.97
N GLN A 132 -19.21 -6.45 24.09
CA GLN A 132 -19.66 -5.62 22.97
C GLN A 132 -19.27 -4.17 23.18
N TRP A 133 -18.98 -3.51 22.06
CA TRP A 133 -18.83 -2.07 21.96
C TRP A 133 -19.74 -1.52 20.87
N SER A 134 -20.28 -0.32 21.07
CA SER A 134 -21.01 0.40 20.02
C SER A 134 -20.89 1.91 20.21
N ALA A 135 -20.98 2.65 19.10
CA ALA A 135 -20.99 4.11 19.11
C ALA A 135 -21.93 4.65 18.03
N LYS A 136 -22.60 5.78 18.36
CA LYS A 136 -23.43 6.54 17.42
C LYS A 136 -22.62 7.72 16.87
N PHE A 137 -22.72 7.95 15.57
CA PHE A 137 -22.03 9.01 14.85
C PHE A 137 -23.02 9.98 14.19
N ASN A 138 -22.48 11.10 13.71
CA ASN A 138 -23.22 12.05 12.88
C ASN A 138 -23.59 11.41 11.54
N ASP A 139 -24.76 11.77 11.00
CA ASP A 139 -25.31 11.30 9.73
C ASP A 139 -24.41 11.54 8.50
N ASN A 140 -23.41 12.42 8.64
CA ASN A 140 -22.38 12.65 7.62
C ASN A 140 -21.43 11.45 7.41
N TYR A 141 -21.32 10.54 8.37
CA TYR A 141 -20.46 9.36 8.25
C TYR A 141 -21.05 8.32 7.29
N THR A 142 -20.20 7.63 6.54
CA THR A 142 -20.62 6.52 5.66
C THR A 142 -20.56 5.18 6.39
N VAL A 143 -21.29 4.17 5.88
CA VAL A 143 -21.22 2.79 6.39
C VAL A 143 -19.78 2.28 6.44
N PHE A 144 -19.02 2.57 5.37
CA PHE A 144 -17.61 2.20 5.28
C PHE A 144 -16.75 2.87 6.37
N GLN A 145 -16.95 4.16 6.63
CA GLN A 145 -16.23 4.86 7.71
C GLN A 145 -16.57 4.29 9.09
N THR A 146 -17.85 3.98 9.36
CA THR A 146 -18.24 3.34 10.61
C THR A 146 -17.69 1.95 10.77
N LEU A 147 -17.66 1.14 9.70
CA LEU A 147 -17.07 -0.18 9.71
C LEU A 147 -15.57 -0.10 10.02
N LEU A 148 -14.86 0.86 9.42
CA LEU A 148 -13.44 1.08 9.70
C LEU A 148 -13.20 1.47 11.16
N ILE A 149 -14.10 2.25 11.76
CA ILE A 149 -14.04 2.59 13.19
C ILE A 149 -14.30 1.35 14.06
N ALA A 150 -15.34 0.55 13.76
CA ALA A 150 -15.59 -0.71 14.46
C ALA A 150 -14.37 -1.65 14.40
N LEU A 151 -13.73 -1.75 13.23
CA LEU A 151 -12.52 -2.53 13.04
C LEU A 151 -11.33 -1.99 13.84
N HIS A 152 -11.15 -0.67 13.85
CA HIS A 152 -10.11 -0.01 14.65
C HIS A 152 -10.26 -0.34 16.14
N GLU A 153 -11.47 -0.19 16.69
CA GLU A 153 -11.75 -0.50 18.09
C GLU A 153 -11.63 -1.99 18.40
N ALA A 154 -12.05 -2.86 17.48
CA ALA A 154 -11.85 -4.31 17.59
C ALA A 154 -10.37 -4.70 17.65
N VAL A 155 -9.52 -4.05 16.84
CA VAL A 155 -8.06 -4.28 16.85
C VAL A 155 -7.45 -3.76 18.15
N ILE A 156 -7.87 -2.60 18.65
CA ILE A 156 -7.43 -2.08 19.95
C ILE A 156 -7.81 -3.08 21.05
N TYR A 157 -9.06 -3.54 21.08
CA TYR A 157 -9.50 -4.56 22.04
C TYR A 157 -8.63 -5.81 21.95
N ALA A 158 -8.41 -6.33 20.74
CA ALA A 158 -7.60 -7.53 20.51
C ALA A 158 -6.15 -7.37 20.98
N SER A 159 -5.56 -6.18 20.81
CA SER A 159 -4.18 -5.88 21.24
C SER A 159 -3.98 -5.89 22.76
N HIS A 160 -5.05 -5.72 23.54
CA HIS A 160 -5.01 -5.77 25.01
C HIS A 160 -5.30 -7.17 25.56
N LEU A 161 -5.59 -8.16 24.71
CA LEU A 161 -5.79 -9.54 25.15
C LEU A 161 -4.44 -10.16 25.57
N PRO A 162 -4.43 -11.04 26.59
CA PRO A 162 -3.21 -11.70 27.03
C PRO A 162 -2.54 -12.50 25.89
N ASN A 163 -1.20 -12.45 25.84
CA ASN A 163 -0.27 -12.80 24.75
C ASN A 163 -0.36 -14.21 24.09
N HIS A 164 -1.39 -15.01 24.33
CA HIS A 164 -1.50 -16.37 23.79
C HIS A 164 -2.80 -16.69 23.05
N ASN A 165 -3.68 -15.71 22.82
CA ASN A 165 -4.96 -15.96 22.19
C ASN A 165 -4.97 -15.39 20.76
N THR A 166 -4.88 -16.28 19.76
CA THR A 166 -5.14 -15.91 18.36
C THR A 166 -6.58 -15.44 18.23
N SER A 167 -6.78 -14.18 17.85
CA SER A 167 -8.12 -13.60 17.65
C SER A 167 -8.48 -13.59 16.17
N LYS A 168 -9.66 -14.11 15.83
CA LYS A 168 -10.23 -14.04 14.49
C LYS A 168 -11.16 -12.83 14.41
N ILE A 169 -10.82 -11.84 13.58
CA ILE A 169 -11.68 -10.68 13.33
C ILE A 169 -12.45 -10.91 12.03
N HIS A 170 -13.77 -10.97 12.12
CA HIS A 170 -14.69 -11.09 11.02
C HIS A 170 -15.18 -9.70 10.62
N VAL A 171 -14.91 -9.34 9.36
CA VAL A 171 -15.30 -8.06 8.78
C VAL A 171 -16.30 -8.31 7.67
N ASN A 172 -17.50 -7.75 7.81
CA ASN A 172 -18.50 -7.85 6.76
C ASN A 172 -18.20 -6.84 5.65
N ASN A 173 -17.66 -7.30 4.52
CA ASN A 173 -17.39 -6.45 3.33
C ASN A 173 -18.60 -6.36 2.38
N ARG A 174 -19.81 -6.64 2.86
CA ARG A 174 -20.98 -6.74 1.98
C ARG A 174 -21.62 -5.37 1.77
N GLU A 175 -21.13 -4.60 0.80
CA GLU A 175 -21.89 -3.49 0.16
C GLU A 175 -23.09 -4.00 -0.69
N SER A 176 -23.76 -5.10 -0.31
CA SER A 176 -24.95 -5.58 -1.02
C SER A 176 -26.01 -6.18 -0.09
N THR A 177 -27.14 -5.48 -0.10
CA THR A 177 -28.51 -5.92 0.26
C THR A 177 -28.82 -6.22 1.74
N GLY A 178 -29.55 -5.28 2.35
CA GLY A 178 -30.52 -5.55 3.41
C GLY A 178 -30.28 -4.75 4.68
N ASN A 179 -31.16 -3.78 4.96
CA ASN A 179 -31.30 -3.14 6.27
C ASN A 179 -31.24 -4.19 7.39
N SER A 180 -30.19 -4.17 8.20
CA SER A 180 -30.22 -4.73 9.55
C SER A 180 -29.90 -3.63 10.54
N SER A 181 -30.95 -3.10 11.16
CA SER A 181 -30.84 -2.25 12.34
C SER A 181 -30.64 -3.16 13.56
N PHE A 182 -29.63 -2.87 14.38
CA PHE A 182 -29.61 -3.39 15.75
C PHE A 182 -30.75 -2.72 16.53
N LYS A 183 -31.69 -3.52 17.02
CA LYS A 183 -32.71 -3.11 18.00
C LYS A 183 -32.15 -3.22 19.40
#